data_AF-A0A2S6CCB7-F1
#
_entry.id   AF-A0A2S6CCB7-F1
#
_cell.length_a   1.000
_cell.length_b   1.000
_cell.length_c   1.000
_cell.angle_alpha   90.00
_cell.angle_beta   90.00
_cell.angle_gamma   90.00
#
_symmetry.space_group_name_H-M   'P 1'
#
loop_
_entity.id
_entity.type
_entity.pdbx_description
1 polymer ?
#
loop_
_entity_poly.entity_id
_entity_poly.type
_entity_poly.pdbx_seq_one_letter_code
_entity_poly.pdbx_strand_id
1 'polypeptide(L)'
;MSNAPPLPTANAGPRPSASGRVPPIARPFVSERAAKFLDTIEKWVNEECIPADQVYAAQIGTGDDRWDGHPSILDDLKQQARKLGLWNMFLPKNHYANLSEYDTYGGAGGFTNVEYGLMAELLGRSKIASEACNCAAPDTGNMEVIARYGSAEQKKKWLTPLLAGEIRSGFLMTEPDKASSDGSNISLSIRKEGNELVLNGSKWWSSGAGDDRCKIFIVMGLSDPNNQDRYSRQSMVLVPSDAKGLVIHRMLSVYGYDDAPHGHGHISFNNVRVPLSNLVLGFGKGNEIMQGRLGPGRIHHAMRAIGSAEVALEWMIARLNDDRKIPFGKPLREHGVLLEWVAKSRIEIDSARLVVLNAAIKIDQGDAKAALVEIAQAKILVPTMACTVIDRAVQAHGAMGVCQDTPLANMWAHIRTIRIADGPDEVHLNQMGRRENRARAKECIELIQKQEKRAAELFRKHGVEDKQLGGRKVRGVQGMTRSKL
;
A
#
# COMPACT_ATOMS: atom_id res chain seq x y z
N MET A 1 -5.23 -39.23 -12.66
CA MET A 1 -4.35 -39.32 -11.47
C MET A 1 -2.99 -38.82 -11.90
N SER A 2 -2.42 -37.85 -11.19
CA SER A 2 -1.06 -37.35 -11.47
C SER A 2 -0.05 -38.34 -10.91
N ASN A 3 0.94 -38.74 -11.71
CA ASN A 3 2.08 -39.57 -11.28
C ASN A 3 3.18 -38.73 -10.58
N ALA A 4 2.91 -37.46 -10.26
CA ALA A 4 3.82 -36.69 -9.45
C ALA A 4 3.90 -37.34 -8.05
N PRO A 5 5.10 -37.53 -7.48
CA PRO A 5 5.22 -37.94 -6.08
C PRO A 5 4.36 -36.98 -5.24
N PRO A 6 3.61 -37.49 -4.25
CA PRO A 6 2.86 -36.60 -3.37
C PRO A 6 3.84 -35.56 -2.84
N LEU A 7 3.43 -34.28 -2.88
CA LEU A 7 4.18 -33.23 -2.18
C LEU A 7 4.48 -33.77 -0.78
N PRO A 8 5.71 -33.61 -0.27
CA PRO A 8 6.07 -34.15 1.03
C PRO A 8 4.94 -33.81 1.99
N THR A 9 4.31 -34.84 2.57
CA THR A 9 3.34 -34.63 3.64
C THR A 9 4.06 -33.74 4.62
N ALA A 10 3.63 -32.49 4.76
CA ALA A 10 4.26 -31.57 5.67
C ALA A 10 4.37 -32.32 7.00
N ASN A 11 5.60 -32.64 7.43
CA ASN A 11 5.83 -33.14 8.77
C ASN A 11 5.07 -32.15 9.66
N ALA A 12 4.05 -32.62 10.38
CA ALA A 12 3.13 -31.83 11.16
C ALA A 12 3.81 -31.23 12.41
N GLY A 13 5.06 -30.79 12.26
CA GLY A 13 5.72 -29.92 13.19
C GLY A 13 5.09 -28.53 13.17
N PRO A 14 5.39 -27.71 14.18
CA PRO A 14 4.88 -26.35 14.27
C PRO A 14 5.22 -25.56 13.01
N ARG A 15 4.30 -24.68 12.58
CA ARG A 15 4.55 -23.71 11.51
C ARG A 15 5.86 -22.97 11.83
N PRO A 16 6.82 -22.89 10.89
CA PRO A 16 8.06 -22.15 11.15
C PRO A 16 7.75 -20.70 11.54
N SER A 17 8.58 -20.12 12.41
CA SER A 17 8.44 -18.73 12.84
C SER A 17 8.51 -17.76 11.65
N ALA A 18 8.05 -16.53 11.82
CA ALA A 18 8.09 -15.50 10.79
C ALA A 18 9.49 -15.34 10.17
N SER A 19 10.55 -15.33 10.98
CA SER A 19 11.94 -15.27 10.49
C SER A 19 12.33 -16.52 9.68
N GLY A 20 11.89 -17.72 10.10
CA GLY A 20 12.10 -18.97 9.35
C GLY A 20 11.34 -19.03 8.02
N ARG A 21 10.22 -18.30 7.91
CA ARG A 21 9.40 -18.19 6.69
C ARG A 21 9.89 -17.13 5.71
N VAL A 22 10.93 -16.37 6.03
CA VAL A 22 11.53 -15.41 5.09
C VAL A 22 11.95 -16.14 3.81
N PRO A 23 11.47 -15.71 2.62
CA PRO A 23 11.80 -16.34 1.35
C PRO A 23 13.32 -16.41 1.13
N PRO A 24 13.87 -17.53 0.62
CA PRO A 24 15.32 -17.69 0.45
C PRO A 24 16.01 -16.53 -0.28
N ILE A 25 15.34 -15.92 -1.27
CA ILE A 25 15.85 -14.77 -2.02
C ILE A 25 16.00 -13.50 -1.18
N ALA A 26 15.22 -13.35 -0.11
CA ALA A 26 15.24 -12.19 0.78
C ALA A 26 16.12 -12.39 2.02
N ARG A 27 16.41 -13.64 2.41
CA ARG A 27 17.21 -13.95 3.61
C ARG A 27 18.55 -13.19 3.72
N PRO A 28 19.34 -13.01 2.63
CA PRO A 28 20.60 -12.26 2.71
C PRO A 28 20.42 -10.78 3.10
N PHE A 29 19.21 -10.23 2.99
CA PHE A 29 18.89 -8.82 3.27
C PHE A 29 18.21 -8.61 4.63
N VAL A 30 18.11 -9.66 5.45
CA VAL A 30 17.46 -9.61 6.77
C VAL A 30 18.51 -9.80 7.85
N SER A 31 18.71 -8.79 8.69
CA SER A 31 19.61 -8.89 9.84
C SER A 31 19.06 -9.79 10.94
N GLU A 32 19.93 -10.26 11.84
CA GLU A 32 19.51 -10.97 13.05
C GLU A 32 18.56 -10.13 13.93
N ARG A 33 18.76 -8.81 13.97
CA ARG A 33 17.87 -7.88 14.67
C ARG A 33 16.48 -7.92 14.05
N ALA A 34 16.39 -7.80 12.73
CA ALA A 34 15.10 -7.87 12.03
C ALA A 34 14.45 -9.24 12.20
N ALA A 35 15.20 -10.34 12.12
CA ALA A 35 14.68 -11.69 12.36
C ALA A 35 14.01 -11.82 13.74
N LYS A 36 14.66 -11.34 14.81
CA LYS A 36 14.08 -11.33 16.17
C LYS A 36 12.82 -10.46 16.28
N PHE A 37 12.79 -9.34 15.56
CA PHE A 37 11.62 -8.47 15.48
C PHE A 37 10.47 -9.16 14.77
N LEU A 38 10.72 -9.85 13.65
CA LEU A 38 9.69 -10.60 12.93
C LEU A 38 9.01 -11.64 13.83
N ASP A 39 9.80 -12.41 14.59
CA ASP A 39 9.26 -13.42 15.49
C ASP A 39 8.49 -12.79 16.66
N THR A 40 9.00 -11.70 17.23
CA THR A 40 8.31 -10.94 18.28
C THR A 40 6.99 -10.35 17.80
N ILE A 41 6.99 -9.73 16.61
CA ILE A 41 5.80 -9.11 16.02
C ILE A 41 4.77 -10.17 15.68
N GLU A 42 5.15 -11.30 15.08
CA GLU A 42 4.20 -12.38 14.77
C GLU A 42 3.49 -12.86 16.04
N LYS A 43 4.27 -13.14 17.10
CA LYS A 43 3.71 -13.59 18.36
C LYS A 43 2.76 -12.55 18.94
N TRP A 44 3.21 -11.31 19.07
CA TRP A 44 2.43 -10.22 19.66
C TRP A 44 1.17 -9.88 18.85
N VAL A 45 1.25 -9.88 17.51
CA VAL A 45 0.09 -9.63 16.66
C VAL A 45 -0.96 -10.74 16.82
N ASN A 46 -0.54 -12.02 16.85
CA ASN A 46 -1.47 -13.13 16.97
C ASN A 46 -2.09 -13.24 18.38
N GLU A 47 -1.31 -12.98 19.42
CA GLU A 47 -1.74 -13.16 20.82
C GLU A 47 -2.46 -11.93 21.40
N GLU A 48 -2.09 -10.72 20.98
CA GLU A 48 -2.61 -9.48 21.56
C GLU A 48 -3.44 -8.66 20.56
N CYS A 49 -2.90 -8.38 19.36
CA CYS A 49 -3.55 -7.43 18.44
C CYS A 49 -4.81 -7.98 17.76
N ILE A 50 -4.76 -9.20 17.20
CA ILE A 50 -5.91 -9.80 16.51
C ILE A 50 -7.09 -9.99 17.48
N PRO A 51 -6.91 -10.53 18.71
CA PRO A 51 -7.99 -10.55 19.70
C PRO A 51 -8.51 -9.16 20.06
N ALA A 52 -7.61 -8.17 20.18
CA ALA A 52 -7.97 -6.80 20.49
C ALA A 52 -8.75 -6.09 19.38
N ASP A 53 -8.72 -6.55 18.12
CA ASP A 53 -9.53 -5.97 17.04
C ASP A 53 -11.04 -6.01 17.37
N GLN A 54 -11.52 -7.08 18.04
CA GLN A 54 -12.92 -7.18 18.47
C GLN A 54 -13.22 -6.25 19.64
N VAL A 55 -12.30 -6.12 20.60
CA VAL A 55 -12.43 -5.19 21.72
C VAL A 55 -12.47 -3.75 21.21
N TYR A 56 -11.59 -3.41 20.26
CA TYR A 56 -11.56 -2.12 19.60
C TYR A 56 -12.90 -1.82 18.95
N ALA A 57 -13.45 -2.76 18.17
CA ALA A 57 -14.74 -2.58 17.52
C ALA A 57 -15.89 -2.37 18.54
N ALA A 58 -15.87 -3.10 19.65
CA ALA A 58 -16.87 -2.97 20.72
C ALA A 58 -16.75 -1.66 21.53
N GLN A 59 -15.57 -1.04 21.55
CA GLN A 59 -15.32 0.24 22.22
C GLN A 59 -15.68 1.45 21.34
N ILE A 60 -15.96 1.27 20.05
CA ILE A 60 -16.46 2.33 19.18
C ILE A 60 -17.91 2.63 19.58
N GLY A 61 -18.23 3.92 19.74
CA GLY A 61 -19.57 4.38 20.05
C GLY A 61 -20.63 4.03 18.99
N THR A 62 -21.88 4.38 19.28
CA THR A 62 -23.02 4.22 18.36
C THR A 62 -23.55 5.58 17.94
N GLY A 63 -24.16 5.68 16.76
CA GLY A 63 -24.65 6.97 16.26
C GLY A 63 -23.49 7.94 16.01
N ASP A 64 -23.59 9.17 16.52
CA ASP A 64 -22.55 10.19 16.36
C ASP A 64 -21.40 10.03 17.38
N ASP A 65 -21.66 9.44 18.55
CA ASP A 65 -20.65 9.21 19.62
C ASP A 65 -19.46 8.35 19.16
N ARG A 66 -19.57 7.67 18.02
CA ARG A 66 -18.48 6.88 17.44
C ARG A 66 -17.30 7.69 16.92
N TRP A 67 -17.52 8.98 16.71
CA TRP A 67 -16.49 9.92 16.28
C TRP A 67 -15.79 10.60 17.46
N ASP A 68 -16.33 10.44 18.68
CA ASP A 68 -15.78 11.07 19.87
C ASP A 68 -14.70 10.18 20.51
N GLY A 69 -13.51 10.76 20.71
CA GLY A 69 -12.39 10.06 21.34
C GLY A 69 -11.82 8.90 20.52
N HIS A 70 -11.15 7.97 21.21
CA HIS A 70 -10.64 6.75 20.58
C HIS A 70 -10.69 5.56 21.53
N PRO A 71 -10.82 4.33 21.01
CA PRO A 71 -10.81 3.11 21.83
C PRO A 71 -9.56 3.01 22.72
N SER A 72 -9.77 2.75 24.01
CA SER A 72 -8.70 2.71 25.02
C SER A 72 -7.78 1.51 24.87
N ILE A 73 -8.27 0.40 24.30
CA ILE A 73 -7.45 -0.80 24.04
C ILE A 73 -6.21 -0.48 23.20
N LEU A 74 -6.30 0.55 22.36
CA LEU A 74 -5.19 0.99 21.55
C LEU A 74 -4.05 1.58 22.40
N ASP A 75 -4.35 2.28 23.50
CA ASP A 75 -3.32 2.82 24.39
C ASP A 75 -2.58 1.71 25.13
N ASP A 76 -3.30 0.68 25.57
CA ASP A 76 -2.70 -0.51 26.18
C ASP A 76 -1.73 -1.17 25.19
N LEU A 77 -2.16 -1.38 23.93
CA LEU A 77 -1.31 -1.93 22.88
C LEU A 77 -0.11 -1.03 22.55
N LYS A 78 -0.26 0.29 22.51
CA LYS A 78 0.86 1.23 22.33
C LYS A 78 1.88 1.11 23.45
N GLN A 79 1.43 0.99 24.71
CA GLN A 79 2.33 0.79 25.85
C GLN A 79 3.07 -0.54 25.76
N GLN A 80 2.39 -1.63 25.38
CA GLN A 80 3.02 -2.93 25.14
C GLN A 80 4.04 -2.86 24.00
N ALA A 81 3.67 -2.29 22.85
CA ALA A 81 4.53 -2.14 21.69
C ALA A 81 5.81 -1.38 22.06
N ARG A 82 5.71 -0.28 22.81
CA ARG A 82 6.86 0.48 23.32
C ARG A 82 7.77 -0.35 24.22
N LYS A 83 7.21 -1.16 25.13
CA LYS A 83 8.00 -2.07 26.00
C LYS A 83 8.75 -3.14 25.20
N LEU A 84 8.16 -3.59 24.08
CA LEU A 84 8.78 -4.54 23.15
C LEU A 84 9.74 -3.87 22.15
N GLY A 85 9.85 -2.54 22.16
CA GLY A 85 10.61 -1.77 21.17
C GLY A 85 9.96 -1.72 19.78
N LEU A 86 8.69 -2.08 19.63
CA LEU A 86 7.96 -2.10 18.36
C LEU A 86 7.36 -0.72 18.04
N TRP A 87 8.20 0.31 17.91
CA TRP A 87 7.76 1.68 17.71
C TRP A 87 8.50 2.39 16.57
N ASN A 88 7.80 3.15 15.72
CA ASN A 88 8.38 3.92 14.61
C ASN A 88 9.28 3.09 13.66
N MET A 89 9.01 1.79 13.51
CA MET A 89 9.85 0.86 12.72
C MET A 89 9.91 1.22 11.23
N PHE A 90 8.96 2.01 10.75
CA PHE A 90 8.85 2.44 9.36
C PHE A 90 9.91 3.44 8.91
N LEU A 91 10.68 4.04 9.83
CA LEU A 91 11.70 5.03 9.48
C LEU A 91 12.98 4.33 8.97
N PRO A 92 13.25 4.30 7.66
CA PRO A 92 14.36 3.49 7.16
C PRO A 92 15.73 4.11 7.40
N LYS A 93 16.75 3.24 7.49
CA LYS A 93 18.14 3.62 7.78
C LYS A 93 18.74 4.63 6.79
N ASN A 94 18.41 4.46 5.51
CA ASN A 94 19.02 5.16 4.39
C ASN A 94 18.45 6.57 4.13
N HIS A 95 17.30 6.91 4.72
CA HIS A 95 16.65 8.21 4.49
C HIS A 95 16.85 9.22 5.63
N TYR A 96 17.31 8.78 6.81
CA TYR A 96 17.45 9.63 7.98
C TYR A 96 18.88 9.57 8.52
N ALA A 97 19.68 10.61 8.22
CA ALA A 97 21.06 10.72 8.70
C ALA A 97 21.16 10.90 10.23
N ASN A 98 20.11 11.44 10.86
CA ASN A 98 20.04 11.72 12.30
C ASN A 98 19.01 10.84 13.01
N LEU A 99 19.03 9.52 12.77
CA LEU A 99 18.09 8.60 13.44
C LEU A 99 18.10 8.73 14.97
N SER A 100 19.26 9.04 15.57
CA SER A 100 19.39 9.27 17.01
C SER A 100 18.49 10.40 17.53
N GLU A 101 18.18 11.40 16.71
CA GLU A 101 17.24 12.49 17.06
C GLU A 101 15.81 11.94 17.20
N TYR A 102 15.44 10.97 16.36
CA TYR A 102 14.11 10.37 16.31
C TYR A 102 13.96 9.12 17.20
N ASP A 103 15.08 8.51 17.61
CA ASP A 103 15.12 7.35 18.51
C ASP A 103 14.77 7.73 19.96
N THR A 104 14.86 9.01 20.30
CA THR A 104 14.52 9.57 21.63
C THR A 104 13.08 9.30 22.06
N TYR A 105 12.18 8.98 21.13
CA TYR A 105 10.78 8.64 21.40
C TYR A 105 10.53 7.14 21.63
N GLY A 106 11.59 6.37 21.92
CA GLY A 106 11.50 4.92 22.16
C GLY A 106 11.28 4.10 20.88
N GLY A 107 11.69 4.65 19.74
CA GLY A 107 11.61 3.99 18.44
C GLY A 107 12.62 2.85 18.31
N ALA A 108 12.41 1.97 17.32
CA ALA A 108 13.39 0.99 16.88
C ALA A 108 13.67 1.14 15.38
N GLY A 109 13.59 2.37 14.85
CA GLY A 109 13.81 2.64 13.43
C GLY A 109 15.17 2.18 12.90
N GLY A 110 15.46 2.54 11.65
CA GLY A 110 16.71 2.17 11.00
C GLY A 110 16.71 0.73 10.44
N PHE A 111 15.55 0.18 10.16
CA PHE A 111 15.41 -1.02 9.33
C PHE A 111 15.56 -0.68 7.85
N THR A 112 15.91 -1.65 7.03
CA THR A 112 15.81 -1.52 5.57
C THR A 112 14.36 -1.60 5.10
N ASN A 113 14.08 -1.26 3.84
CA ASN A 113 12.76 -1.41 3.26
C ASN A 113 12.34 -2.89 3.20
N VAL A 114 13.29 -3.80 2.97
CA VAL A 114 13.04 -5.26 3.02
C VAL A 114 12.63 -5.69 4.42
N GLU A 115 13.41 -5.30 5.43
CA GLU A 115 13.18 -5.67 6.82
C GLU A 115 11.83 -5.12 7.32
N TYR A 116 11.58 -3.82 7.14
CA TYR A 116 10.31 -3.23 7.54
C TYR A 116 9.14 -3.74 6.68
N GLY A 117 9.36 -4.05 5.40
CA GLY A 117 8.33 -4.65 4.56
C GLY A 117 7.82 -5.98 5.11
N LEU A 118 8.73 -6.86 5.55
CA LEU A 118 8.36 -8.12 6.21
C LEU A 118 7.64 -7.89 7.55
N MET A 119 8.02 -6.85 8.31
CA MET A 119 7.30 -6.47 9.54
C MET A 119 5.89 -5.94 9.24
N ALA A 120 5.76 -5.10 8.21
CA ALA A 120 4.49 -4.53 7.78
C ALA A 120 3.52 -5.62 7.29
N GLU A 121 4.00 -6.71 6.70
CA GLU A 121 3.18 -7.88 6.40
C GLU A 121 2.54 -8.47 7.66
N LEU A 122 3.30 -8.63 8.74
CA LEU A 122 2.77 -9.13 10.01
C LEU A 122 1.79 -8.15 10.65
N LEU A 123 2.10 -6.85 10.62
CA LEU A 123 1.21 -5.80 11.13
C LEU A 123 -0.10 -5.70 10.34
N GLY A 124 -0.11 -6.08 9.05
CA GLY A 124 -1.30 -6.08 8.20
C GLY A 124 -2.31 -7.21 8.49
N ARG A 125 -2.00 -8.09 9.45
CA ARG A 125 -2.88 -9.16 9.90
C ARG A 125 -3.96 -8.67 10.89
N SER A 126 -3.75 -7.53 11.54
CA SER A 126 -4.72 -6.92 12.47
C SER A 126 -5.09 -5.51 12.02
N LYS A 127 -6.32 -5.09 12.31
CA LYS A 127 -6.83 -3.75 12.01
C LYS A 127 -6.03 -2.67 12.75
N ILE A 128 -5.64 -2.94 14.00
CA ILE A 128 -5.08 -1.92 14.90
C ILE A 128 -3.57 -2.05 15.15
N ALA A 129 -2.94 -3.17 14.79
CA ALA A 129 -1.52 -3.42 15.05
C ALA A 129 -0.59 -2.33 14.48
N SER A 130 -0.87 -1.84 13.27
CA SER A 130 -0.05 -0.78 12.67
C SER A 130 -0.13 0.53 13.47
N GLU A 131 -1.30 0.91 14.01
CA GLU A 131 -1.44 2.13 14.80
C GLU A 131 -0.81 1.96 16.19
N ALA A 132 -0.95 0.78 16.80
CA ALA A 132 -0.31 0.45 18.06
C ALA A 132 1.22 0.55 18.01
N CYS A 133 1.84 0.34 16.84
CA CYS A 133 3.29 0.51 16.62
C CYS A 133 3.70 1.89 16.07
N ASN A 134 2.76 2.84 15.95
CA ASN A 134 2.94 4.13 15.26
C ASN A 134 3.41 4.02 13.80
N CYS A 135 2.96 2.95 13.12
CA CYS A 135 3.31 2.56 11.77
C CYS A 135 2.11 2.68 10.78
N ALA A 136 1.01 3.30 11.20
CA ALA A 136 -0.20 3.43 10.39
C ALA A 136 -0.13 4.57 9.36
N ALA A 137 -0.85 4.39 8.25
CA ALA A 137 -1.17 5.49 7.34
C ALA A 137 -2.34 6.31 7.90
N PRO A 138 -2.47 7.60 7.56
CA PRO A 138 -1.59 8.39 6.69
C PRO A 138 -0.37 8.99 7.41
N ASP A 139 -0.23 8.78 8.71
CA ASP A 139 0.77 9.43 9.57
C ASP A 139 2.21 9.11 9.21
N THR A 140 2.51 7.84 8.91
CA THR A 140 3.86 7.44 8.44
C THR A 140 4.32 8.29 7.25
N GLY A 141 3.51 8.42 6.20
CA GLY A 141 3.83 9.26 5.05
C GLY A 141 3.88 10.76 5.39
N ASN A 142 3.07 11.24 6.34
CA ASN A 142 3.13 12.63 6.81
C ASN A 142 4.42 12.90 7.59
N MET A 143 4.82 11.99 8.48
CA MET A 143 6.06 12.04 9.22
C MET A 143 7.27 12.04 8.28
N GLU A 144 7.27 11.19 7.25
CA GLU A 144 8.33 11.16 6.23
C GLU A 144 8.45 12.51 5.49
N VAL A 145 7.33 13.12 5.12
CA VAL A 145 7.31 14.44 4.48
C VAL A 145 7.91 15.51 5.39
N ILE A 146 7.48 15.60 6.65
CA ILE A 146 7.95 16.64 7.57
C ILE A 146 9.41 16.40 7.94
N ALA A 147 9.82 15.15 8.15
CA ALA A 147 11.20 14.80 8.44
C ALA A 147 12.16 15.17 7.29
N ARG A 148 11.73 14.95 6.05
CA ARG A 148 12.56 15.21 4.86
C ARG A 148 12.55 16.67 4.42
N TYR A 149 11.40 17.32 4.45
CA TYR A 149 11.18 18.62 3.79
C TYR A 149 10.80 19.75 4.75
N GLY A 150 10.49 19.44 6.01
CA GLY A 150 10.08 20.43 6.98
C GLY A 150 11.23 21.29 7.50
N SER A 151 10.95 22.54 7.87
CA SER A 151 11.89 23.38 8.61
C SER A 151 12.13 22.84 10.04
N ALA A 152 13.14 23.35 10.74
CA ALA A 152 13.39 22.99 12.13
C ALA A 152 12.17 23.26 13.04
N GLU A 153 11.48 24.39 12.83
CA GLU A 153 10.27 24.76 13.57
C GLU A 153 9.11 23.82 13.24
N GLN A 154 8.93 23.47 11.96
CA GLN A 154 7.88 22.52 11.54
C GLN A 154 8.12 21.14 12.13
N LYS A 155 9.37 20.65 12.15
CA LYS A 155 9.75 19.38 12.77
C LYS A 155 9.48 19.40 14.28
N LYS A 156 9.96 20.42 14.99
CA LYS A 156 9.73 20.57 16.43
C LYS A 156 8.24 20.62 16.78
N LYS A 157 7.45 21.35 15.99
CA LYS A 157 6.02 21.55 16.27
C LYS A 157 5.16 20.33 15.93
N TRP A 158 5.46 19.64 14.83
CA TRP A 158 4.55 18.62 14.28
C TRP A 158 5.16 17.23 14.22
N LEU A 159 6.43 17.09 13.82
CA LEU A 159 7.06 15.77 13.71
C LEU A 159 7.29 15.12 15.08
N THR A 160 7.77 15.90 16.05
CA THR A 160 7.97 15.44 17.44
C THR A 160 6.73 14.77 18.04
N PRO A 161 5.56 15.45 18.14
CA PRO A 161 4.37 14.82 18.72
C PRO A 161 3.80 13.68 17.86
N LEU A 162 4.01 13.69 16.53
CA LEU A 162 3.66 12.55 15.66
C LEU A 162 4.53 11.32 15.95
N LEU A 163 5.84 11.49 16.12
CA LEU A 163 6.77 10.40 16.50
C LEU A 163 6.52 9.88 17.91
N ALA A 164 6.00 10.72 18.80
CA ALA A 164 5.52 10.33 20.13
C ALA A 164 4.14 9.64 20.10
N GLY A 165 3.40 9.71 18.99
CA GLY A 165 2.05 9.15 18.87
C GLY A 165 1.00 9.88 19.70
N GLU A 166 1.28 11.13 20.08
CA GLU A 166 0.41 12.03 20.86
C GLU A 166 -0.66 12.70 20.00
N ILE A 167 -0.31 12.96 18.73
CA ILE A 167 -1.22 13.48 17.72
C ILE A 167 -1.26 12.57 16.49
N ARG A 168 -2.29 12.76 15.68
CA ARG A 168 -2.47 12.17 14.36
C ARG A 168 -2.50 13.29 13.31
N SER A 169 -2.51 12.91 12.05
CA SER A 169 -2.42 13.81 10.91
C SER A 169 -3.22 13.30 9.72
N GLY A 170 -3.58 14.20 8.80
CA GLY A 170 -4.24 13.85 7.55
C GLY A 170 -3.49 14.39 6.33
N PHE A 171 -3.65 13.73 5.18
CA PHE A 171 -3.12 14.21 3.90
C PHE A 171 -4.26 14.56 2.96
N LEU A 172 -4.30 15.82 2.55
CA LEU A 172 -5.43 16.42 1.84
C LEU A 172 -5.02 16.81 0.43
N MET A 173 -5.23 15.89 -0.50
CA MET A 173 -4.94 16.09 -1.92
C MET A 173 -6.20 16.02 -2.79
N THR A 174 -6.99 14.95 -2.66
CA THR A 174 -8.13 14.69 -3.54
C THR A 174 -9.23 15.74 -3.39
N GLU A 175 -9.79 16.20 -4.51
CA GLU A 175 -10.90 17.16 -4.57
C GLU A 175 -12.16 16.48 -5.14
N PRO A 176 -13.37 16.79 -4.62
CA PRO A 176 -14.61 16.16 -5.06
C PRO A 176 -14.96 16.48 -6.51
N ASP A 177 -14.73 17.72 -6.94
CA ASP A 177 -15.13 18.21 -8.26
C ASP A 177 -14.01 18.09 -9.32
N LYS A 178 -12.93 17.36 -9.01
CA LYS A 178 -11.80 17.15 -9.92
C LYS A 178 -11.41 15.68 -10.02
N ALA A 179 -11.07 15.26 -11.23
CA ALA A 179 -10.38 14.01 -11.50
C ALA A 179 -8.94 14.06 -10.95
N SER A 180 -8.82 13.84 -9.64
CA SER A 180 -7.59 14.04 -8.85
C SER A 180 -6.53 12.95 -9.06
N SER A 181 -6.85 11.92 -9.84
CA SER A 181 -5.89 10.91 -10.30
C SER A 181 -4.81 11.52 -11.20
N ASP A 182 -5.12 12.60 -11.90
CA ASP A 182 -4.11 13.51 -12.47
C ASP A 182 -3.88 14.64 -11.46
N GLY A 183 -2.74 14.58 -10.77
CA GLY A 183 -2.37 15.58 -9.76
C GLY A 183 -2.35 17.00 -10.30
N SER A 184 -2.17 17.23 -11.61
CA SER A 184 -2.18 18.58 -12.18
C SER A 184 -3.57 19.24 -12.21
N ASN A 185 -4.65 18.48 -11.97
CA ASN A 185 -6.02 19.00 -11.89
C ASN A 185 -6.38 19.62 -10.54
N ILE A 186 -5.53 19.47 -9.52
CA ILE A 186 -5.75 20.05 -8.18
C ILE A 186 -5.88 21.57 -8.29
N SER A 187 -6.96 22.10 -7.69
CA SER A 187 -7.44 23.47 -7.92
C SER A 187 -7.71 24.28 -6.64
N LEU A 188 -7.66 23.67 -5.46
CA LEU A 188 -7.70 24.39 -4.17
C LEU A 188 -6.67 25.52 -4.21
N SER A 189 -7.13 26.76 -4.08
CA SER A 189 -6.30 27.95 -4.23
C SER A 189 -5.46 28.18 -2.99
N ILE A 190 -4.16 28.43 -3.17
CA ILE A 190 -3.24 28.91 -2.14
C ILE A 190 -2.69 30.26 -2.60
N ARG A 191 -3.05 31.35 -1.92
CA ARG A 191 -2.53 32.69 -2.23
C ARG A 191 -1.69 33.22 -1.10
N LYS A 192 -0.60 33.91 -1.43
CA LYS A 192 0.17 34.68 -0.44
C LYS A 192 -0.46 36.06 -0.25
N GLU A 193 -0.79 36.41 0.98
CA GLU A 193 -1.25 37.74 1.37
C GLU A 193 -0.40 38.24 2.54
N GLY A 194 0.56 39.14 2.27
CA GLY A 194 1.53 39.58 3.27
C GLY A 194 2.39 38.42 3.81
N ASN A 195 2.30 38.17 5.13
CA ASN A 195 2.98 37.07 5.84
C ASN A 195 2.07 35.83 6.03
N GLU A 196 0.96 35.74 5.31
CA GLU A 196 0.03 34.63 5.42
C GLU A 196 -0.18 33.93 4.08
N LEU A 197 -0.62 32.68 4.17
CA LEU A 197 -1.19 31.91 3.08
C LEU A 197 -2.70 31.81 3.31
N VAL A 198 -3.47 32.10 2.26
CA VAL A 198 -4.93 32.03 2.25
C VAL A 198 -5.37 30.87 1.37
N LEU A 199 -6.10 29.92 1.97
CA LEU A 199 -6.55 28.70 1.31
C LEU A 199 -8.06 28.73 1.06
N ASN A 200 -8.47 28.40 -0.16
CA ASN A 200 -9.88 28.30 -0.55
C ASN A 200 -10.14 27.09 -1.46
N GLY A 201 -11.17 26.29 -1.16
CA GLY A 201 -11.56 25.14 -1.97
C GLY A 201 -12.14 24.00 -1.14
N SER A 202 -12.12 22.79 -1.70
CA SER A 202 -12.61 21.58 -1.00
C SER A 202 -11.70 20.39 -1.23
N LYS A 203 -11.61 19.52 -0.23
CA LYS A 203 -10.87 18.25 -0.23
C LYS A 203 -11.76 17.15 0.30
N TRP A 204 -11.58 15.92 -0.18
CA TRP A 204 -12.33 14.76 0.32
C TRP A 204 -11.45 13.52 0.36
N TRP A 205 -11.92 12.46 0.99
CA TRP A 205 -11.12 11.27 1.33
C TRP A 205 -9.93 11.61 2.24
N SER A 206 -10.15 12.54 3.17
CA SER A 206 -9.15 12.98 4.13
C SER A 206 -9.10 11.99 5.30
N SER A 207 -8.35 10.90 5.13
CA SER A 207 -8.25 9.83 6.15
C SER A 207 -7.69 10.37 7.47
N GLY A 208 -8.29 9.95 8.58
CA GLY A 208 -7.91 10.36 9.93
C GLY A 208 -8.60 11.64 10.41
N ALA A 209 -9.38 12.31 9.56
CA ALA A 209 -10.05 13.56 9.92
C ALA A 209 -11.19 13.39 10.93
N GLY A 210 -11.66 12.16 11.18
CA GLY A 210 -12.64 11.87 12.22
C GLY A 210 -12.03 11.68 13.60
N ASP A 211 -10.72 11.46 13.70
CA ASP A 211 -10.03 11.23 14.98
C ASP A 211 -9.72 12.58 15.64
N ASP A 212 -10.19 12.80 16.86
CA ASP A 212 -9.93 14.01 17.64
C ASP A 212 -8.45 14.32 17.81
N ARG A 213 -7.58 13.30 17.78
CA ARG A 213 -6.12 13.47 17.87
C ARG A 213 -5.53 13.98 16.56
N CYS A 214 -6.28 14.04 15.46
CA CYS A 214 -5.81 14.60 14.20
C CYS A 214 -5.67 16.12 14.32
N LYS A 215 -4.45 16.59 14.60
CA LYS A 215 -4.15 18.01 14.87
C LYS A 215 -3.57 18.77 13.67
N ILE A 216 -3.16 18.07 12.62
CA ILE A 216 -2.46 18.69 11.49
C ILE A 216 -2.80 18.03 10.16
N PHE A 217 -3.06 18.86 9.15
CA PHE A 217 -3.24 18.44 7.77
C PHE A 217 -2.05 18.88 6.91
N ILE A 218 -1.57 18.01 6.03
CA ILE A 218 -0.70 18.38 4.92
C ILE A 218 -1.60 18.58 3.70
N VAL A 219 -1.78 19.84 3.29
CA VAL A 219 -2.74 20.23 2.24
C VAL A 219 -1.98 20.57 0.96
N MET A 220 -2.36 19.92 -0.14
CA MET A 220 -1.85 20.25 -1.47
C MET A 220 -2.82 21.17 -2.22
N GLY A 221 -2.29 22.23 -2.82
CA GLY A 221 -3.11 23.19 -3.58
C GLY A 221 -2.33 23.93 -4.66
N LEU A 222 -3.06 24.63 -5.52
CA LEU A 222 -2.60 25.44 -6.62
C LEU A 222 -2.12 26.81 -6.10
N SER A 223 -0.80 27.04 -6.18
CA SER A 223 -0.16 28.27 -5.69
C SER A 223 0.34 29.20 -6.79
N ASP A 224 0.62 28.66 -7.97
CA ASP A 224 1.07 29.43 -9.14
C ASP A 224 0.38 28.89 -10.40
N PRO A 225 -0.86 29.33 -10.70
CA PRO A 225 -1.61 28.84 -11.86
C PRO A 225 -0.96 29.21 -13.21
N ASN A 226 -0.11 30.23 -13.23
CA ASN A 226 0.47 30.79 -14.46
C ASN A 226 1.86 30.21 -14.78
N ASN A 227 2.41 29.35 -13.92
CA ASN A 227 3.70 28.71 -14.20
C ASN A 227 3.65 27.94 -15.53
N GLN A 228 4.68 28.12 -16.37
CA GLN A 228 4.75 27.39 -17.64
C GLN A 228 4.91 25.88 -17.41
N ASP A 229 5.63 25.49 -16.37
CA ASP A 229 5.72 24.09 -15.96
C ASP A 229 4.53 23.74 -15.06
N ARG A 230 3.61 22.93 -15.59
CA ARG A 230 2.45 22.43 -14.86
C ARG A 230 2.81 21.68 -13.57
N TYR A 231 3.98 21.05 -13.50
CA TYR A 231 4.42 20.29 -12.33
C TYR A 231 4.98 21.19 -11.21
N SER A 232 5.19 22.47 -11.50
CA SER A 232 5.67 23.50 -10.58
C SER A 232 4.57 24.48 -10.15
N ARG A 233 3.30 24.18 -10.43
CA ARG A 233 2.15 25.05 -10.09
C ARG A 233 1.60 24.87 -8.67
N GLN A 234 1.93 23.75 -8.04
CA GLN A 234 1.30 23.31 -6.80
C GLN A 234 2.29 23.33 -5.64
N SER A 235 1.77 23.56 -4.44
CA SER A 235 2.55 23.59 -3.20
C SER A 235 1.87 22.77 -2.10
N MET A 236 2.64 22.45 -1.05
CA MET A 236 2.12 21.81 0.17
C MET A 236 2.22 22.75 1.35
N VAL A 237 1.17 22.77 2.18
CA VAL A 237 1.04 23.66 3.34
C VAL A 237 0.59 22.83 4.53
N LEU A 238 1.22 23.05 5.69
CA LEU A 238 0.76 22.50 6.96
C LEU A 238 -0.41 23.34 7.49
N VAL A 239 -1.56 22.74 7.73
CA VAL A 239 -2.76 23.44 8.21
C VAL A 239 -3.26 22.78 9.50
N PRO A 240 -3.22 23.47 10.65
CA PRO A 240 -3.84 22.97 11.88
C PRO A 240 -5.29 22.57 11.65
N SER A 241 -5.75 21.47 12.25
CA SER A 241 -7.12 20.98 12.00
C SER A 241 -8.20 21.90 12.59
N ASP A 242 -7.84 22.75 13.55
CA ASP A 242 -8.67 23.77 14.18
C ASP A 242 -8.57 25.15 13.51
N ALA A 243 -7.89 25.25 12.36
CA ALA A 243 -7.74 26.52 11.64
C ALA A 243 -9.11 27.12 11.28
N LYS A 244 -9.33 28.39 11.66
CA LYS A 244 -10.58 29.11 11.36
C LYS A 244 -10.88 29.09 9.86
N GLY A 245 -12.13 28.77 9.51
CA GLY A 245 -12.60 28.64 8.13
C GLY A 245 -12.47 27.24 7.53
N LEU A 246 -11.84 26.30 8.24
CA LEU A 246 -11.86 24.87 7.91
C LEU A 246 -13.15 24.26 8.45
N VAL A 247 -13.89 23.54 7.62
CA VAL A 247 -15.13 22.86 8.00
C VAL A 247 -15.10 21.42 7.50
N ILE A 248 -15.27 20.47 8.41
CA ILE A 248 -15.51 19.07 8.08
C ILE A 248 -17.03 18.90 7.92
N HIS A 249 -17.50 18.62 6.69
CA HIS A 249 -18.93 18.55 6.39
C HIS A 249 -19.54 17.21 6.76
N ARG A 250 -18.80 16.13 6.53
CA ARG A 250 -19.24 14.75 6.78
C ARG A 250 -18.06 13.78 6.73
N MET A 251 -18.27 12.62 7.33
CA MET A 251 -17.45 11.42 7.10
C MET A 251 -18.00 10.62 5.92
N LEU A 252 -17.10 9.96 5.19
CA LEU A 252 -17.40 9.15 4.01
C LEU A 252 -17.34 7.66 4.36
N SER A 253 -18.29 6.88 3.84
CA SER A 253 -18.31 5.42 4.00
C SER A 253 -17.71 4.68 2.80
N VAL A 254 -17.05 3.57 3.07
CA VAL A 254 -16.55 2.60 2.10
C VAL A 254 -17.44 1.36 2.17
N TYR A 255 -18.27 1.14 1.16
CA TYR A 255 -19.21 0.00 1.14
C TYR A 255 -20.05 -0.14 2.43
N GLY A 256 -20.42 0.98 3.04
CA GLY A 256 -21.19 1.01 4.29
C GLY A 256 -20.35 0.97 5.59
N TYR A 257 -19.03 0.76 5.50
CA TYR A 257 -18.12 0.94 6.64
C TYR A 257 -17.69 2.40 6.74
N ASP A 258 -17.84 3.01 7.91
CA ASP A 258 -17.48 4.41 8.17
C ASP A 258 -16.01 4.57 8.65
N ASP A 259 -15.38 3.47 9.06
CA ASP A 259 -14.03 3.43 9.63
C ASP A 259 -13.86 4.35 10.86
N ALA A 260 -14.92 4.54 11.63
CA ALA A 260 -14.87 5.31 12.87
C ALA A 260 -13.88 4.70 13.91
N PRO A 261 -13.26 5.52 14.76
CA PRO A 261 -13.27 6.99 14.77
C PRO A 261 -12.37 7.60 13.68
N HIS A 262 -11.50 6.81 13.02
CA HIS A 262 -10.51 7.31 12.07
C HIS A 262 -11.13 8.11 10.91
N GLY A 263 -12.07 7.47 10.19
CA GLY A 263 -12.90 8.08 9.17
C GLY A 263 -12.16 8.67 7.96
N HIS A 264 -12.97 9.22 7.05
CA HIS A 264 -12.52 9.90 5.83
C HIS A 264 -13.35 11.16 5.63
N GLY A 265 -12.75 12.33 5.86
CA GLY A 265 -13.48 13.61 5.85
C GLY A 265 -13.66 14.25 4.47
N HIS A 266 -14.83 14.84 4.23
CA HIS A 266 -15.05 15.90 3.24
C HIS A 266 -14.91 17.26 3.91
N ILE A 267 -13.92 18.04 3.48
CA ILE A 267 -13.46 19.25 4.15
C ILE A 267 -13.51 20.43 3.17
N SER A 268 -13.99 21.59 3.61
CA SER A 268 -13.87 22.85 2.87
C SER A 268 -12.94 23.84 3.57
N PHE A 269 -12.31 24.68 2.77
CA PHE A 269 -11.47 25.79 3.20
C PHE A 269 -12.14 27.07 2.73
N ASN A 270 -12.58 27.91 3.67
CA ASN A 270 -13.15 29.22 3.39
C ASN A 270 -12.30 30.30 4.07
N ASN A 271 -11.45 30.97 3.28
CA ASN A 271 -10.51 31.98 3.74
C ASN A 271 -9.65 31.50 4.93
N VAL A 272 -9.21 30.23 4.88
CA VAL A 272 -8.33 29.66 5.90
C VAL A 272 -6.97 30.35 5.82
N ARG A 273 -6.55 30.95 6.93
CA ARG A 273 -5.29 31.70 7.03
C ARG A 273 -4.29 30.98 7.90
N VAL A 274 -3.08 30.80 7.37
CA VAL A 274 -1.94 30.24 8.11
C VAL A 274 -0.68 31.08 7.85
N PRO A 275 0.29 31.12 8.77
CA PRO A 275 1.55 31.83 8.55
C PRO A 275 2.29 31.32 7.30
N LEU A 276 3.06 32.19 6.64
CA LEU A 276 3.90 31.81 5.49
C LEU A 276 4.88 30.68 5.83
N SER A 277 5.34 30.60 7.08
CA SER A 277 6.19 29.54 7.60
C SER A 277 5.54 28.14 7.61
N ASN A 278 4.24 28.02 7.32
CA ASN A 278 3.57 26.74 7.14
C ASN A 278 3.77 26.14 5.73
N LEU A 279 4.35 26.89 4.78
CA LEU A 279 4.74 26.36 3.47
C LEU A 279 5.84 25.30 3.65
N VAL A 280 5.67 24.13 3.05
CA VAL A 280 6.68 23.06 3.10
C VAL A 280 7.62 23.19 1.91
N LEU A 281 8.92 23.22 2.18
CA LEU A 281 10.03 23.36 1.22
C LEU A 281 10.05 24.68 0.40
N GLY A 282 8.96 25.06 -0.25
CA GLY A 282 8.84 26.28 -1.04
C GLY A 282 7.68 26.25 -2.04
N PHE A 283 7.45 27.37 -2.71
CA PHE A 283 6.41 27.46 -3.75
C PHE A 283 6.77 26.59 -4.96
N GLY A 284 5.76 25.94 -5.54
CA GLY A 284 5.91 25.06 -6.71
C GLY A 284 6.52 23.69 -6.40
N LYS A 285 6.74 23.39 -5.12
CA LYS A 285 7.39 22.14 -4.68
C LYS A 285 6.42 20.99 -4.38
N GLY A 286 5.13 21.16 -4.66
CA GLY A 286 4.09 20.17 -4.37
C GLY A 286 4.33 18.82 -5.04
N ASN A 287 4.66 18.80 -6.34
CA ASN A 287 4.92 17.55 -7.05
C ASN A 287 6.19 16.84 -6.54
N GLU A 288 7.24 17.59 -6.18
CA GLU A 288 8.48 17.03 -5.61
C GLU A 288 8.20 16.32 -4.29
N ILE A 289 7.47 16.97 -3.38
CA ILE A 289 7.12 16.41 -2.07
C ILE A 289 6.19 15.21 -2.23
N MET A 290 5.19 15.29 -3.12
CA MET A 290 4.25 14.20 -3.40
C MET A 290 4.96 12.94 -3.89
N GLN A 291 5.90 13.07 -4.84
CA GLN A 291 6.67 11.92 -5.32
C GLN A 291 7.59 11.35 -4.23
N GLY A 292 8.15 12.21 -3.37
CA GLY A 292 8.95 11.79 -2.22
C GLY A 292 8.16 10.98 -1.19
N ARG A 293 6.89 11.33 -0.97
CA ARG A 293 5.96 10.64 -0.06
C ARG A 293 5.49 9.29 -0.58
N LEU A 294 5.09 9.22 -1.85
CA LEU A 294 4.33 8.08 -2.38
C LEU A 294 5.20 6.85 -2.72
N GLY A 295 6.53 6.96 -2.72
CA GLY A 295 7.41 5.82 -2.99
C GLY A 295 7.34 4.74 -1.90
N PRO A 296 7.87 4.99 -0.70
CA PRO A 296 7.84 4.04 0.42
C PRO A 296 6.41 3.69 0.89
N GLY A 297 5.50 4.67 0.93
CA GLY A 297 4.10 4.42 1.34
C GLY A 297 3.40 3.32 0.55
N ARG A 298 3.64 3.23 -0.77
CA ARG A 298 3.03 2.21 -1.64
C ARG A 298 3.48 0.80 -1.31
N ILE A 299 4.76 0.60 -0.97
CA ILE A 299 5.26 -0.74 -0.58
C ILE A 299 4.75 -1.13 0.81
N HIS A 300 4.58 -0.17 1.73
CA HIS A 300 4.02 -0.45 3.07
C HIS A 300 2.56 -0.91 2.98
N HIS A 301 1.74 -0.28 2.14
CA HIS A 301 0.37 -0.73 1.88
C HIS A 301 0.33 -2.11 1.21
N ALA A 302 1.21 -2.37 0.24
CA ALA A 302 1.30 -3.67 -0.40
C ALA A 302 1.64 -4.79 0.61
N MET A 303 2.64 -4.60 1.46
CA MET A 303 3.00 -5.60 2.47
C MET A 303 1.85 -5.86 3.45
N ARG A 304 1.19 -4.81 3.95
CA ARG A 304 0.02 -4.99 4.84
C ARG A 304 -1.12 -5.76 4.17
N ALA A 305 -1.37 -5.51 2.88
CA ALA A 305 -2.38 -6.23 2.12
C ALA A 305 -2.05 -7.73 1.93
N ILE A 306 -0.76 -8.09 1.86
CA ILE A 306 -0.34 -9.51 1.92
C ILE A 306 -0.69 -10.12 3.28
N GLY A 307 -0.45 -9.39 4.37
CA GLY A 307 -0.87 -9.81 5.71
C GLY A 307 -2.37 -10.09 5.81
N SER A 308 -3.20 -9.21 5.26
CA SER A 308 -4.65 -9.40 5.20
C SER A 308 -5.04 -10.62 4.34
N ALA A 309 -4.34 -10.87 3.24
CA ALA A 309 -4.58 -12.05 2.41
C ALA A 309 -4.21 -13.37 3.13
N GLU A 310 -3.13 -13.39 3.91
CA GLU A 310 -2.76 -14.54 4.75
C GLU A 310 -3.84 -14.83 5.80
N VAL A 311 -4.39 -13.80 6.45
CA VAL A 311 -5.51 -13.96 7.40
C VAL A 311 -6.73 -14.54 6.69
N ALA A 312 -7.11 -14.03 5.52
CA ALA A 312 -8.24 -14.58 4.77
C ALA A 312 -8.03 -16.05 4.37
N LEU A 313 -6.81 -16.42 3.98
CA LEU A 313 -6.46 -17.81 3.70
C LEU A 313 -6.57 -18.69 4.96
N GLU A 314 -6.14 -18.20 6.12
CA GLU A 314 -6.29 -18.90 7.41
C GLU A 314 -7.77 -19.11 7.77
N TRP A 315 -8.62 -18.08 7.62
CA TRP A 315 -10.07 -18.20 7.78
C TRP A 315 -10.66 -19.24 6.81
N MET A 316 -10.26 -19.22 5.54
CA MET A 316 -10.71 -20.19 4.55
C MET A 316 -10.32 -21.62 4.96
N ILE A 317 -9.05 -21.85 5.33
CA ILE A 317 -8.57 -23.18 5.76
C ILE A 317 -9.30 -23.66 7.01
N ALA A 318 -9.51 -22.79 8.01
CA ALA A 318 -10.27 -23.12 9.21
C ALA A 318 -11.71 -23.53 8.87
N ARG A 319 -12.37 -22.77 7.98
CA ARG A 319 -13.74 -23.05 7.53
C ARG A 319 -13.87 -24.38 6.80
N LEU A 320 -12.92 -24.69 5.91
CA LEU A 320 -12.92 -25.95 5.16
C LEU A 320 -12.81 -27.17 6.08
N ASN A 321 -12.19 -27.00 7.24
CA ASN A 321 -11.94 -28.06 8.23
C ASN A 321 -12.91 -28.03 9.43
N ASP A 322 -13.94 -27.19 9.42
CA ASP A 322 -15.01 -27.23 10.43
C ASP A 322 -15.93 -28.42 10.15
N ASP A 323 -15.89 -29.44 11.03
CA ASP A 323 -16.65 -30.68 10.88
C ASP A 323 -18.17 -30.48 10.84
N ARG A 324 -18.69 -29.32 11.24
CA ARG A 324 -20.12 -28.98 11.17
C ARG A 324 -20.56 -28.54 9.77
N LYS A 325 -19.64 -28.30 8.84
CA LYS A 325 -19.92 -27.71 7.52
C LYS A 325 -19.96 -28.79 6.44
N ILE A 326 -21.12 -29.45 6.31
CA ILE A 326 -21.34 -30.62 5.44
C ILE A 326 -22.45 -30.35 4.41
N PRO A 327 -22.21 -29.53 3.37
CA PRO A 327 -23.16 -29.41 2.27
C PRO A 327 -23.12 -30.67 1.39
N PHE A 328 -24.28 -31.11 0.91
CA PHE A 328 -24.39 -32.24 -0.02
C PHE A 328 -23.74 -33.54 0.50
N GLY A 329 -23.78 -33.77 1.82
CA GLY A 329 -23.31 -35.01 2.45
C GLY A 329 -21.79 -35.17 2.59
N LYS A 330 -20.99 -34.12 2.29
CA LYS A 330 -19.53 -34.15 2.46
C LYS A 330 -19.01 -32.86 3.10
N PRO A 331 -17.98 -32.94 3.96
CA PRO A 331 -17.36 -31.76 4.54
C PRO A 331 -16.72 -30.88 3.47
N LEU A 332 -16.63 -29.57 3.70
CA LEU A 332 -16.08 -28.59 2.75
C LEU A 332 -14.69 -28.99 2.21
N ARG A 333 -13.80 -29.54 3.04
CA ARG A 333 -12.47 -30.04 2.62
C ARG A 333 -12.48 -31.13 1.53
N GLU A 334 -13.60 -31.80 1.29
CA GLU A 334 -13.73 -32.82 0.23
C GLU A 334 -14.25 -32.25 -1.10
N HIS A 335 -14.67 -30.99 -1.14
CA HIS A 335 -15.12 -30.34 -2.38
C HIS A 335 -13.90 -29.80 -3.13
N GLY A 336 -13.53 -30.46 -4.25
CA GLY A 336 -12.28 -30.20 -4.98
C GLY A 336 -12.04 -28.75 -5.39
N VAL A 337 -13.10 -28.00 -5.72
CA VAL A 337 -13.01 -26.56 -6.06
C VAL A 337 -12.46 -25.73 -4.90
N LEU A 338 -12.82 -26.05 -3.65
CA LEU A 338 -12.34 -25.31 -2.48
C LEU A 338 -10.86 -25.60 -2.21
N LEU A 339 -10.41 -26.84 -2.44
CA LEU A 339 -8.97 -27.18 -2.36
C LEU A 339 -8.17 -26.47 -3.44
N GLU A 340 -8.71 -26.34 -4.65
CA GLU A 340 -8.10 -25.57 -5.73
C GLU A 340 -7.95 -24.09 -5.34
N TRP A 341 -8.94 -23.50 -4.67
CA TRP A 341 -8.88 -22.12 -4.20
C TRP A 341 -7.82 -21.90 -3.12
N VAL A 342 -7.63 -22.85 -2.20
CA VAL A 342 -6.51 -22.82 -1.23
C VAL A 342 -5.17 -22.81 -1.96
N ALA A 343 -4.99 -23.72 -2.93
CA ALA A 343 -3.76 -23.82 -3.71
C ALA A 343 -3.47 -22.54 -4.51
N LYS A 344 -4.47 -22.02 -5.23
CA LYS A 344 -4.36 -20.76 -5.98
C LYS A 344 -4.00 -19.59 -5.08
N SER A 345 -4.68 -19.48 -3.94
CA SER A 345 -4.44 -18.38 -2.99
C SER A 345 -3.02 -18.41 -2.43
N ARG A 346 -2.48 -19.60 -2.10
CA ARG A 346 -1.07 -19.74 -1.69
C ARG A 346 -0.11 -19.31 -2.79
N ILE A 347 -0.30 -19.77 -4.02
CA ILE A 347 0.53 -19.39 -5.18
C ILE A 347 0.51 -17.87 -5.39
N GLU A 348 -0.68 -17.27 -5.37
CA GLU A 348 -0.88 -15.84 -5.63
C GLU A 348 -0.26 -14.98 -4.51
N ILE A 349 -0.45 -15.34 -3.23
CA ILE A 349 0.16 -14.66 -2.08
C ILE A 349 1.68 -14.70 -2.18
N ASP A 350 2.26 -15.89 -2.38
CA ASP A 350 3.71 -16.05 -2.42
C ASP A 350 4.33 -15.33 -3.62
N SER A 351 3.66 -15.36 -4.78
CA SER A 351 4.08 -14.62 -5.98
C SER A 351 4.07 -13.11 -5.73
N ALA A 352 2.98 -12.59 -5.15
CA ALA A 352 2.85 -11.18 -4.83
C ALA A 352 3.91 -10.73 -3.81
N ARG A 353 4.17 -11.52 -2.77
CA ARG A 353 5.22 -11.26 -1.77
C ARG A 353 6.59 -11.09 -2.42
N LEU A 354 6.96 -11.96 -3.35
CA LEU A 354 8.24 -11.86 -4.06
C LEU A 354 8.34 -10.58 -4.91
N VAL A 355 7.24 -10.14 -5.52
CA VAL A 355 7.20 -8.87 -6.28
C VAL A 355 7.45 -7.67 -5.34
N VAL A 356 6.81 -7.63 -4.18
CA VAL A 356 7.04 -6.53 -3.23
C VAL A 356 8.44 -6.57 -2.63
N LEU A 357 8.96 -7.75 -2.29
CA LEU A 357 10.33 -7.89 -1.78
C LEU A 357 11.37 -7.46 -2.81
N ASN A 358 11.17 -7.77 -4.10
CA ASN A 358 12.02 -7.26 -5.18
C ASN A 358 11.99 -5.73 -5.25
N ALA A 359 10.82 -5.11 -5.12
CA ALA A 359 10.71 -3.65 -5.06
C ALA A 359 11.49 -3.08 -3.86
N ALA A 360 11.32 -3.67 -2.67
CA ALA A 360 12.02 -3.25 -1.46
C ALA A 360 13.56 -3.38 -1.59
N ILE A 361 14.06 -4.52 -2.11
CA ILE A 361 15.49 -4.73 -2.37
C ILE A 361 16.04 -3.66 -3.32
N LYS A 362 15.31 -3.34 -4.40
CA LYS A 362 15.74 -2.30 -5.34
C LYS A 362 15.77 -0.90 -4.73
N ILE A 363 14.85 -0.60 -3.82
CA ILE A 363 14.87 0.66 -3.06
C ILE A 363 16.10 0.70 -2.15
N ASP A 364 16.38 -0.39 -1.43
CA ASP A 364 17.52 -0.46 -0.50
C ASP A 364 18.88 -0.37 -1.21
N GLN A 365 19.00 -0.91 -2.43
CA GLN A 365 20.21 -0.82 -3.25
C GLN A 365 20.38 0.54 -3.96
N GLY A 366 19.32 1.36 -4.01
CA GLY A 366 19.30 2.64 -4.71
C GLY A 366 18.40 3.63 -4.01
N ASP A 367 17.30 3.99 -4.66
CA ASP A 367 16.24 4.82 -4.10
C ASP A 367 14.87 4.47 -4.69
N ALA A 368 13.81 5.11 -4.19
CA ALA A 368 12.45 4.91 -4.71
C ALA A 368 12.30 5.31 -6.19
N LYS A 369 13.16 6.19 -6.73
CA LYS A 369 13.12 6.60 -8.15
C LYS A 369 13.69 5.49 -9.05
N ALA A 370 14.71 4.76 -8.58
CA ALA A 370 15.28 3.62 -9.27
C ALA A 370 14.30 2.44 -9.35
N ALA A 371 13.42 2.29 -8.35
CA ALA A 371 12.47 1.17 -8.22
C ALA A 371 11.04 1.47 -8.72
N LEU A 372 10.83 2.52 -9.51
CA LEU A 372 9.48 2.96 -9.92
C LEU A 372 8.64 1.88 -10.62
N VAL A 373 9.28 1.00 -11.40
CA VAL A 373 8.58 -0.06 -12.13
C VAL A 373 8.11 -1.12 -11.13
N GLU A 374 8.97 -1.54 -10.22
CA GLU A 374 8.68 -2.57 -9.23
C GLU A 374 7.66 -2.09 -8.19
N ILE A 375 7.73 -0.82 -7.79
CA ILE A 375 6.71 -0.19 -6.93
C ILE A 375 5.35 -0.20 -7.64
N ALA A 376 5.29 0.13 -8.93
CA ALA A 376 4.05 0.11 -9.71
C ALA A 376 3.50 -1.33 -9.83
N GLN A 377 4.36 -2.31 -10.11
CA GLN A 377 3.97 -3.73 -10.16
C GLN A 377 3.35 -4.18 -8.84
N ALA A 378 3.99 -3.88 -7.71
CA ALA A 378 3.47 -4.18 -6.38
C ALA A 378 2.11 -3.50 -6.11
N LYS A 379 2.00 -2.20 -6.43
CA LYS A 379 0.78 -1.40 -6.21
C LYS A 379 -0.42 -1.92 -7.00
N ILE A 380 -0.22 -2.52 -8.18
CA ILE A 380 -1.29 -3.08 -9.01
C ILE A 380 -1.62 -4.52 -8.59
N LEU A 381 -0.59 -5.37 -8.50
CA LEU A 381 -0.75 -6.81 -8.31
C LEU A 381 -1.34 -7.14 -6.94
N VAL A 382 -0.82 -6.50 -5.89
CA VAL A 382 -1.05 -6.95 -4.52
C VAL A 382 -2.48 -6.70 -4.04
N PRO A 383 -3.08 -5.50 -4.21
CA PRO A 383 -4.47 -5.29 -3.81
C PRO A 383 -5.44 -6.16 -4.61
N THR A 384 -5.16 -6.42 -5.89
CA THR A 384 -5.96 -7.32 -6.74
C THR A 384 -5.91 -8.76 -6.23
N MET A 385 -4.71 -9.25 -5.92
CA MET A 385 -4.50 -10.56 -5.30
C MET A 385 -5.25 -10.65 -3.96
N ALA A 386 -5.05 -9.67 -3.07
CA ALA A 386 -5.67 -9.68 -1.75
C ALA A 386 -7.21 -9.68 -1.83
N CYS A 387 -7.81 -8.84 -2.69
CA CYS A 387 -9.26 -8.90 -2.94
C CYS A 387 -9.72 -10.28 -3.41
N THR A 388 -8.96 -10.93 -4.32
CA THR A 388 -9.31 -12.25 -4.87
C THR A 388 -9.26 -13.34 -3.80
N VAL A 389 -8.21 -13.33 -2.96
CA VAL A 389 -8.08 -14.30 -1.85
C VAL A 389 -9.17 -14.08 -0.80
N ILE A 390 -9.43 -12.82 -0.42
CA ILE A 390 -10.47 -12.49 0.55
C ILE A 390 -11.85 -12.92 0.01
N ASP A 391 -12.15 -12.67 -1.26
CA ASP A 391 -13.43 -13.06 -1.88
C ASP A 391 -13.64 -14.58 -1.90
N ARG A 392 -12.59 -15.38 -2.18
CA ARG A 392 -12.64 -16.84 -2.02
C ARG A 392 -12.95 -17.27 -0.58
N ALA A 393 -12.36 -16.58 0.40
CA ALA A 393 -12.63 -16.84 1.80
C ALA A 393 -14.07 -16.47 2.20
N VAL A 394 -14.59 -15.33 1.71
CA VAL A 394 -16.00 -14.94 1.85
C VAL A 394 -16.91 -16.03 1.30
N GLN A 395 -16.64 -16.49 0.07
CA GLN A 395 -17.42 -17.52 -0.59
C GLN A 395 -17.40 -18.86 0.18
N ALA A 396 -16.25 -19.26 0.73
CA ALA A 396 -16.13 -20.47 1.55
C ALA A 396 -16.97 -20.41 2.84
N HIS A 397 -17.25 -19.20 3.36
CA HIS A 397 -18.10 -18.98 4.52
C HIS A 397 -19.60 -18.85 4.18
N GLY A 398 -19.96 -18.67 2.91
CA GLY A 398 -21.34 -18.40 2.49
C GLY A 398 -21.87 -17.10 3.09
N ALA A 399 -23.11 -17.07 3.56
CA ALA A 399 -23.73 -15.87 4.15
C ALA A 399 -22.94 -15.31 5.36
N MET A 400 -22.23 -16.17 6.10
CA MET A 400 -21.38 -15.74 7.22
C MET A 400 -20.16 -14.92 6.77
N GLY A 401 -19.71 -15.10 5.52
CA GLY A 401 -18.57 -14.35 4.96
C GLY A 401 -18.89 -12.88 4.68
N VAL A 402 -20.18 -12.53 4.57
CA VAL A 402 -20.63 -11.16 4.28
C VAL A 402 -21.20 -10.43 5.51
N CYS A 403 -21.22 -11.08 6.68
CA CYS A 403 -21.70 -10.49 7.92
C CYS A 403 -20.56 -10.29 8.95
N GLN A 404 -20.90 -9.63 10.06
CA GLN A 404 -19.98 -9.23 11.13
C GLN A 404 -19.38 -10.39 11.94
N ASP A 405 -19.87 -11.63 11.75
CA ASP A 405 -19.34 -12.81 12.42
C ASP A 405 -17.94 -13.19 11.92
N THR A 406 -17.50 -12.60 10.79
CA THR A 406 -16.15 -12.72 10.28
C THR A 406 -15.59 -11.34 9.91
N PRO A 407 -14.26 -11.14 9.92
CA PRO A 407 -13.66 -9.89 9.48
C PRO A 407 -13.66 -9.72 7.95
N LEU A 408 -14.05 -10.76 7.19
CA LEU A 408 -13.78 -10.89 5.76
C LEU A 408 -14.42 -9.78 4.92
N ALA A 409 -15.67 -9.41 5.21
CA ALA A 409 -16.38 -8.35 4.48
C ALA A 409 -15.70 -6.98 4.65
N ASN A 410 -15.32 -6.64 5.88
CA ASN A 410 -14.61 -5.38 6.16
C ASN A 410 -13.19 -5.40 5.56
N MET A 411 -12.47 -6.52 5.66
CA MET A 411 -11.16 -6.70 5.03
C MET A 411 -11.24 -6.48 3.52
N TRP A 412 -12.24 -7.08 2.85
CA TRP A 412 -12.43 -6.92 1.40
C TRP A 412 -12.70 -5.45 1.04
N ALA A 413 -13.63 -4.80 1.75
CA ALA A 413 -13.99 -3.41 1.53
C ALA A 413 -12.76 -2.49 1.69
N HIS A 414 -11.97 -2.71 2.74
CA HIS A 414 -10.75 -1.95 2.99
C HIS A 414 -9.70 -2.15 1.88
N ILE A 415 -9.36 -3.40 1.53
CA ILE A 415 -8.39 -3.68 0.45
C ILE A 415 -8.86 -3.16 -0.90
N ARG A 416 -10.17 -3.17 -1.17
CA ARG A 416 -10.74 -2.63 -2.41
C ARG A 416 -10.43 -1.14 -2.58
N THR A 417 -10.32 -0.37 -1.49
CA THR A 417 -9.93 1.05 -1.56
C THR A 417 -8.49 1.25 -2.01
N ILE A 418 -7.58 0.31 -1.70
CA ILE A 418 -6.14 0.41 -2.02
C ILE A 418 -5.91 0.35 -3.53
N ARG A 419 -6.86 -0.19 -4.31
CA ARG A 419 -6.86 -0.11 -5.78
C ARG A 419 -7.09 1.30 -6.33
N ILE A 420 -7.53 2.24 -5.48
CA ILE A 420 -7.84 3.64 -5.82
C ILE A 420 -6.89 4.59 -5.08
N ALA A 421 -6.67 4.36 -3.79
CA ALA A 421 -5.76 5.14 -2.95
C ALA A 421 -4.32 5.11 -3.49
N ASP A 422 -3.58 6.19 -3.27
CA ASP A 422 -2.20 6.41 -3.76
C ASP A 422 -2.02 6.22 -5.29
N GLY A 423 -3.11 6.36 -6.04
CA GLY A 423 -3.18 6.27 -7.50
C GLY A 423 -3.95 5.02 -7.94
N PRO A 424 -4.98 5.18 -8.80
CA PRO A 424 -5.72 4.06 -9.37
C PRO A 424 -4.83 3.10 -10.17
N ASP A 425 -5.20 1.82 -10.20
CA ASP A 425 -4.48 0.78 -10.94
C ASP A 425 -4.24 1.19 -12.41
N GLU A 426 -5.23 1.80 -13.06
CA GLU A 426 -5.18 2.20 -14.47
C GLU A 426 -4.12 3.29 -14.75
N VAL A 427 -3.87 4.18 -13.79
CA VAL A 427 -2.84 5.21 -13.91
C VAL A 427 -1.46 4.56 -13.90
N HIS A 428 -1.24 3.62 -12.98
CA HIS A 428 0.02 2.88 -12.87
C HIS A 428 0.25 1.98 -14.09
N LEU A 429 -0.79 1.28 -14.57
CA LEU A 429 -0.75 0.44 -15.77
C LEU A 429 -0.39 1.25 -17.02
N ASN A 430 -1.05 2.40 -17.22
CA ASN A 430 -0.78 3.27 -18.37
C ASN A 430 0.66 3.81 -18.35
N GLN A 431 1.13 4.29 -17.19
CA GLN A 431 2.50 4.80 -17.06
C GLN A 431 3.54 3.70 -17.34
N MET A 432 3.34 2.51 -16.76
CA MET A 432 4.23 1.37 -16.94
C MET A 432 4.23 0.89 -18.40
N GLY A 433 3.06 0.70 -19.00
CA GLY A 433 2.94 0.25 -20.40
C GLY A 433 3.55 1.23 -21.40
N ARG A 434 3.34 2.54 -21.21
CA ARG A 434 3.99 3.58 -22.03
C ARG A 434 5.51 3.55 -21.90
N ARG A 435 6.02 3.37 -20.67
CA ARG A 435 7.47 3.31 -20.40
C ARG A 435 8.09 2.08 -21.04
N GLU A 436 7.55 0.89 -20.79
CA GLU A 436 8.05 -0.38 -21.34
C GLU A 436 8.08 -0.34 -22.87
N ASN A 437 6.96 0.04 -23.50
CA ASN A 437 6.85 0.10 -24.94
C ASN A 437 7.87 1.08 -25.56
N ARG A 438 7.95 2.32 -25.05
CA ARG A 438 8.85 3.33 -25.62
C ARG A 438 10.33 3.01 -25.38
N ALA A 439 10.68 2.50 -24.21
CA ALA A 439 12.07 2.23 -23.85
C ALA A 439 12.67 1.08 -24.68
N ARG A 440 11.86 0.08 -25.03
CA ARG A 440 12.33 -1.14 -25.70
C ARG A 440 11.96 -1.26 -27.17
N ALA A 441 11.13 -0.35 -27.70
CA ALA A 441 10.65 -0.42 -29.09
C ALA A 441 11.79 -0.63 -30.10
N LYS A 442 12.82 0.24 -30.07
CA LYS A 442 13.95 0.16 -31.02
C LYS A 442 14.73 -1.15 -30.87
N GLU A 443 15.09 -1.52 -29.64
CA GLU A 443 15.83 -2.76 -29.34
C GLU A 443 15.07 -4.00 -29.84
N CYS A 444 13.78 -4.11 -29.52
CA CYS A 444 12.96 -5.25 -29.92
C CYS A 444 12.81 -5.33 -31.44
N ILE A 445 12.56 -4.22 -32.12
CA ILE A 445 12.45 -4.17 -33.59
C ILE A 445 13.76 -4.64 -34.23
N GLU A 446 14.90 -4.08 -33.82
CA GLU A 446 16.21 -4.42 -34.37
C GLU A 446 16.59 -5.89 -34.09
N LEU A 447 16.30 -6.39 -32.88
CA LEU A 447 16.55 -7.79 -32.51
C LEU A 447 15.74 -8.75 -33.39
N ILE A 448 14.44 -8.50 -33.56
CA ILE A 448 13.57 -9.33 -34.40
C ILE A 448 14.06 -9.29 -35.85
N GLN A 449 14.36 -8.12 -36.41
CA GLN A 449 14.89 -8.00 -37.78
C GLN A 449 16.21 -8.76 -37.96
N LYS A 450 17.11 -8.71 -36.97
CA LYS A 450 18.36 -9.46 -36.98
C LYS A 450 18.12 -10.98 -36.93
N GLN A 451 17.17 -11.43 -36.10
CA GLN A 451 16.77 -12.83 -36.03
C GLN A 451 16.17 -13.33 -37.36
N GLU A 452 15.33 -12.52 -38.01
CA GLU A 452 14.77 -12.83 -39.33
C GLU A 452 15.86 -12.95 -40.41
N LYS A 453 16.80 -12.00 -40.45
CA LYS A 453 17.94 -12.07 -41.36
C LYS A 453 18.77 -13.34 -41.13
N ARG A 454 19.03 -13.67 -39.85
CA ARG A 454 19.78 -14.87 -39.49
C ARG A 454 19.03 -16.14 -39.86
N ALA A 455 17.72 -16.20 -39.67
CA ALA A 455 16.90 -17.32 -40.10
C ALA A 455 16.99 -17.52 -41.63
N ALA A 456 16.93 -16.45 -42.42
CA ALA A 456 17.07 -16.52 -43.88
C ALA A 456 18.45 -17.01 -44.34
N GLU A 457 19.52 -16.68 -43.63
CA GLU A 457 20.86 -17.25 -43.86
C GLU A 457 20.90 -18.75 -43.54
N LEU A 458 20.30 -19.17 -42.42
CA LEU A 458 20.25 -20.56 -42.01
C LEU A 458 19.43 -21.43 -42.97
N PHE A 459 18.28 -20.94 -43.45
CA PHE A 459 17.48 -21.63 -44.47
C PHE A 459 18.30 -21.92 -45.73
N ARG A 460 18.99 -20.89 -46.26
CA ARG A 460 19.89 -21.04 -47.41
C ARG A 460 21.02 -22.02 -47.13
N LYS A 461 21.67 -21.92 -45.96
CA LYS A 461 22.78 -22.79 -45.57
C LYS A 461 22.37 -24.26 -45.50
N HIS A 462 21.16 -24.55 -45.03
CA HIS A 462 20.68 -25.92 -44.82
C HIS A 462 19.83 -26.46 -45.97
N GLY A 463 19.66 -25.70 -47.06
CA GLY A 463 18.88 -26.13 -48.22
C GLY A 463 17.40 -26.41 -47.91
N VAL A 464 16.86 -25.76 -46.87
CA VAL A 464 15.48 -25.93 -46.43
C VAL A 464 14.67 -24.66 -46.68
N GLU A 465 13.43 -24.82 -47.12
CA GLU A 465 12.49 -23.71 -47.35
C GLU A 465 11.69 -23.38 -46.09
N ASP A 466 11.34 -22.11 -45.92
CA ASP A 466 10.37 -21.67 -44.91
C ASP A 466 8.96 -22.13 -45.29
N LYS A 467 8.57 -23.30 -44.77
CA LYS A 467 7.25 -23.90 -45.03
C LYS A 467 6.20 -23.27 -44.10
N GLN A 468 5.64 -22.13 -44.49
CA GLN A 468 4.48 -21.59 -43.79
C GLN A 468 3.28 -22.53 -43.95
N LEU A 469 2.75 -23.04 -42.83
CA LEU A 469 1.54 -23.86 -42.81
C LEU A 469 0.37 -23.06 -43.42
N GLY A 470 -0.26 -23.61 -44.46
CA GLY A 470 -1.35 -22.94 -45.19
C GLY A 470 -0.91 -22.04 -46.36
N GLY A 471 0.37 -21.68 -46.50
CA GLY A 471 0.87 -20.80 -47.57
C GLY A 471 0.59 -21.32 -49.00
N ARG A 472 0.50 -22.64 -49.19
CA ARG A 472 0.16 -23.27 -50.49
C ARG A 472 -1.28 -23.01 -50.94
N LYS A 473 -2.19 -22.61 -50.04
CA LYS A 473 -3.57 -22.20 -50.39
C LYS A 473 -3.65 -20.76 -50.89
N VAL A 474 -2.63 -19.94 -50.61
CA VAL A 474 -2.50 -18.57 -51.10
C VAL A 474 -1.56 -18.59 -52.33
N ARG A 475 -2.02 -19.18 -53.44
CA ARG A 475 -1.26 -19.12 -54.70
C ARG A 475 -1.46 -17.75 -55.34
N GLY A 476 -0.40 -16.96 -55.40
CA GLY A 476 -0.40 -15.62 -56.01
C GLY A 476 0.65 -14.66 -55.43
N VAL A 477 1.22 -15.00 -54.27
CA VAL A 477 2.26 -14.19 -53.62
C VAL A 477 3.56 -14.99 -53.53
N GLN A 478 4.11 -15.39 -54.68
CA GLN A 478 5.51 -15.81 -54.72
C GLN A 478 6.38 -14.56 -54.52
N GLY A 479 7.02 -14.45 -53.35
CA GLY A 479 8.07 -13.44 -53.11
C GLY A 479 7.86 -12.48 -51.92
N MET A 480 6.83 -12.64 -51.09
CA MET A 480 6.78 -11.91 -49.82
C MET A 480 7.58 -12.68 -48.76
N THR A 481 8.80 -12.22 -48.49
CA THR A 481 9.48 -12.49 -47.22
C THR A 481 8.70 -11.87 -46.07
N ARG A 482 8.79 -12.47 -44.88
CA ARG A 482 8.10 -12.03 -43.64
C ARG A 482 8.11 -10.52 -43.39
N SER A 483 9.17 -9.82 -43.82
CA SER A 483 9.31 -8.36 -43.70
C SER A 483 8.32 -7.51 -44.51
N LYS A 484 7.43 -8.09 -45.31
CA LYS A 484 6.42 -7.38 -46.13
C LYS A 484 4.97 -7.65 -45.71
N LEU A 485 4.73 -8.56 -44.76
CA LEU A 485 3.47 -8.72 -44.05
C LEU A 485 3.57 -7.98 -42.72
#